data_AF-C0PUE1-F1
#
_entry.id   AF-C0PUE1-F1
#
_cell.length_a   1.000
_cell.length_b   1.000
_cell.length_c   1.000
_cell.angle_alpha   90.00
_cell.angle_beta   90.00
_cell.angle_gamma   90.00
#
_symmetry.space_group_name_H-M   'P 1'
#
loop_
_entity.id
_entity.type
_entity.pdbx_description
1 polymer ?
#
loop_
_entity_poly.entity_id
_entity_poly.type
_entity_poly.pdbx_seq_one_letter_code
_entity_poly.pdbx_strand_id
1 'polypeptide(L)'
;FILCTVKGSSLMSAIFLALATYQSIYPLTLFAPALLYLLQRLYIPVNWQRSSFWLFTTQYAFMYLGSLCVMVCLSFFLLSSWDFLSSVYGFILSVPDLTPNIGLFWYFFAEMFEHFRLFFICVFQINVFFYTIPLSIKLKEHPVFLIFMQIAIISIFKSYPTVGDIALYMAFLPAWNHLYRFLRNIFLVSVVLLACSALFPVLWHLWIYAGSANSNFYYAITLLFNVAQILLVSDYFYAYLRREHHLTHGLYLKRKDGSEATLVLK
;
A
#
# COMPACT_ATOMS: atom_id res chain seq x y z
N PHE A 1 -13.39 -6.19 3.29
CA PHE A 1 -12.16 -6.87 3.74
C PHE A 1 -11.78 -6.49 5.18
N ILE A 2 -11.21 -5.30 5.43
CA ILE A 2 -10.63 -4.91 6.73
C ILE A 2 -11.59 -5.13 7.91
N LEU A 3 -12.85 -4.70 7.78
CA LEU A 3 -13.87 -4.88 8.81
C LEU A 3 -14.13 -6.37 9.13
N CYS A 4 -14.14 -7.23 8.11
CA CYS A 4 -14.32 -8.69 8.30
C CYS A 4 -13.10 -9.32 8.98
N THR A 5 -11.90 -8.87 8.61
CA THR A 5 -10.64 -9.27 9.25
C THR A 5 -10.65 -8.90 10.73
N VAL A 6 -11.00 -7.65 11.06
CA VAL A 6 -11.11 -7.17 12.45
C VAL A 6 -12.21 -7.88 13.24
N LYS A 7 -13.36 -8.18 12.61
CA LYS A 7 -14.41 -9.02 13.20
C LYS A 7 -14.02 -10.50 13.34
N GLY A 8 -12.93 -10.94 12.73
CA GLY A 8 -12.33 -12.27 12.87
C GLY A 8 -13.00 -13.36 12.06
N SER A 9 -13.83 -12.97 11.09
CA SER A 9 -14.39 -13.93 10.14
C SER A 9 -13.34 -14.23 9.06
N SER A 10 -12.65 -15.37 9.20
CA SER A 10 -11.62 -15.81 8.26
C SER A 10 -12.18 -15.97 6.84
N LEU A 11 -13.33 -16.65 6.70
CA LEU A 11 -13.97 -16.89 5.41
C LEU A 11 -14.42 -15.60 4.73
N MET A 12 -15.12 -14.71 5.43
CA MET A 12 -15.55 -13.43 4.83
C MET A 12 -14.36 -12.53 4.50
N SER A 13 -13.33 -12.52 5.35
CA SER A 13 -12.06 -11.84 5.06
C SER A 13 -11.45 -12.37 3.77
N ALA A 14 -11.35 -13.69 3.60
CA ALA A 14 -10.81 -14.33 2.40
C ALA A 14 -11.62 -14.01 1.14
N ILE A 15 -12.95 -14.07 1.20
CA ILE A 15 -13.84 -13.76 0.06
C ILE A 15 -13.69 -12.30 -0.37
N PHE A 16 -13.72 -11.34 0.57
CA PHE A 16 -13.57 -9.93 0.21
C PHE A 16 -12.15 -9.59 -0.27
N LEU A 17 -11.13 -10.29 0.24
CA LEU A 17 -9.77 -10.17 -0.28
C LEU A 17 -9.71 -10.69 -1.72
N ALA A 18 -10.27 -11.87 -1.98
CA ALA A 18 -10.36 -12.47 -3.29
C ALA A 18 -11.10 -11.56 -4.29
N LEU A 19 -12.20 -10.93 -3.86
CA LEU A 19 -12.92 -9.98 -4.70
C LEU A 19 -12.06 -8.75 -5.03
N ALA A 20 -11.30 -8.22 -4.07
CA ALA A 20 -10.40 -7.11 -4.30
C ALA A 20 -9.22 -7.50 -5.23
N THR A 21 -8.68 -8.71 -5.07
CA THR A 21 -7.59 -9.21 -5.92
C THR A 21 -8.04 -9.61 -7.32
N TYR A 22 -9.30 -10.01 -7.45
CA TYR A 22 -9.92 -10.25 -8.75
C TYR A 22 -10.05 -8.95 -9.56
N GLN A 23 -10.38 -7.83 -8.92
CA GLN A 23 -10.48 -6.52 -9.58
C GLN A 23 -9.12 -5.92 -9.93
N SER A 24 -8.11 -6.11 -9.08
CA SER A 24 -6.75 -5.60 -9.29
C SER A 24 -5.75 -6.50 -8.59
N ILE A 25 -4.55 -6.71 -9.15
CA ILE A 25 -3.62 -7.70 -8.58
C ILE A 25 -2.97 -7.27 -7.24
N TYR A 26 -2.86 -5.96 -6.99
CA TYR A 26 -2.08 -5.39 -5.88
C TYR A 26 -2.57 -5.71 -4.45
N PRO A 27 -3.89 -5.79 -4.17
CA PRO A 27 -4.41 -6.19 -2.86
C PRO A 27 -3.98 -7.60 -2.43
N LEU A 28 -3.36 -8.40 -3.30
CA LEU A 28 -2.75 -9.69 -2.93
C LEU A 28 -1.77 -9.53 -1.77
N THR A 29 -1.06 -8.40 -1.73
CA THR A 29 -0.13 -8.08 -0.65
C THR A 29 -0.80 -7.95 0.72
N LEU A 30 -2.12 -7.70 0.78
CA LEU A 30 -2.90 -7.66 2.02
C LEU A 30 -3.16 -9.06 2.62
N PHE A 31 -2.84 -10.14 1.88
CA PHE A 31 -2.93 -11.50 2.40
C PHE A 31 -2.06 -11.70 3.64
N ALA A 32 -0.80 -11.26 3.59
CA ALA A 32 0.15 -11.38 4.69
C ALA A 32 -0.34 -10.69 6.00
N PRO A 33 -0.74 -9.41 5.99
CA PRO A 33 -1.26 -8.77 7.19
C PRO A 33 -2.55 -9.40 7.71
N ALA A 34 -3.49 -9.81 6.85
CA ALA A 34 -4.71 -10.45 7.33
C ALA A 34 -4.45 -11.82 7.95
N LEU A 35 -3.54 -12.61 7.37
CA LEU A 35 -3.11 -13.88 7.96
C LEU A 35 -2.51 -13.64 9.36
N LEU A 36 -1.58 -12.68 9.48
CA LEU A 36 -0.97 -12.33 10.77
C LEU A 36 -2.00 -11.87 11.80
N TYR A 37 -2.96 -11.03 11.41
CA TYR A 37 -4.05 -10.60 12.29
C TYR A 37 -4.89 -11.77 12.80
N LEU A 38 -5.29 -12.68 11.91
CA LEU A 38 -6.13 -13.82 12.27
C LEU A 38 -5.37 -14.83 13.15
N LEU A 39 -4.08 -15.07 12.87
CA LEU A 39 -3.22 -15.91 13.69
C LEU A 39 -3.10 -15.37 15.13
N GLN A 40 -2.86 -14.06 15.27
CA GLN A 40 -2.77 -13.42 16.58
C GLN A 40 -4.08 -13.52 17.36
N ARG A 41 -5.22 -13.31 16.69
CA ARG A 41 -6.54 -13.43 17.31
C ARG A 41 -6.83 -14.84 17.82
N LEU A 42 -6.30 -15.87 17.14
CA LEU A 42 -6.40 -17.26 17.55
C LEU A 42 -5.31 -17.68 18.56
N TYR A 43 -4.49 -16.74 19.04
CA TYR A 43 -3.36 -16.99 19.94
C TYR A 43 -2.35 -18.03 19.41
N ILE A 44 -2.24 -18.16 18.09
CA ILE A 44 -1.26 -19.03 17.44
C ILE A 44 0.04 -18.23 17.29
N PRO A 45 1.17 -18.66 17.89
CA PRO A 45 2.41 -17.94 17.75
C PRO A 45 2.93 -18.03 16.32
N VAL A 46 3.42 -16.91 15.81
CA VAL A 46 4.05 -16.79 14.48
C VAL A 46 5.44 -17.41 14.55
N ASN A 47 5.52 -18.74 14.53
CA ASN A 47 6.76 -19.50 14.50
C ASN A 47 6.70 -20.55 13.38
N TRP A 48 7.68 -20.48 12.48
CA TRP A 48 7.79 -21.33 11.29
C TRP A 48 7.93 -22.82 11.60
N GLN A 49 8.38 -23.16 12.81
CA GLN A 49 8.55 -24.55 13.25
C GLN A 49 7.24 -25.23 13.67
N ARG A 50 6.18 -24.48 13.97
CA ARG A 50 4.93 -25.07 14.50
C ARG A 50 3.99 -25.49 13.37
N SER A 51 3.53 -26.73 13.42
CA SER A 51 2.54 -27.26 12.47
C SER A 51 1.21 -26.50 12.51
N SER A 52 0.82 -25.95 13.66
CA SER A 52 -0.42 -25.16 13.81
C SER A 52 -0.41 -23.89 12.95
N PHE A 53 0.74 -23.24 12.78
CA PHE A 53 0.90 -22.07 11.93
C PHE A 53 0.67 -22.44 10.46
N TRP A 54 1.31 -23.52 10.00
CA TRP A 54 1.15 -24.01 8.64
C TRP A 54 -0.26 -24.48 8.35
N LEU A 55 -0.89 -25.24 9.26
CA LEU A 55 -2.27 -25.69 9.11
C LEU A 55 -3.25 -24.53 8.97
N PHE A 56 -3.15 -23.49 9.80
CA PHE A 56 -4.03 -22.35 9.68
C PHE A 56 -3.74 -21.53 8.40
N THR A 57 -2.46 -21.38 8.07
CA THR A 57 -2.04 -20.68 6.85
C THR A 57 -2.56 -21.37 5.59
N THR A 58 -2.48 -22.70 5.51
CA THR A 58 -3.02 -23.47 4.39
C THR A 58 -4.54 -23.44 4.35
N GLN A 59 -5.22 -23.47 5.50
CA GLN A 59 -6.68 -23.28 5.57
C GLN A 59 -7.11 -21.91 5.03
N TYR A 60 -6.46 -20.84 5.49
CA TYR A 60 -6.78 -19.48 5.03
C TYR A 60 -6.43 -19.29 3.55
N ALA A 61 -5.28 -19.83 3.09
CA ALA A 61 -4.90 -19.83 1.69
C ALA A 61 -5.91 -20.61 0.84
N PHE A 62 -6.42 -21.75 1.32
CA PHE A 62 -7.46 -22.52 0.63
C PHE A 62 -8.78 -21.75 0.52
N MET A 63 -9.22 -21.08 1.59
CA MET A 63 -10.41 -20.21 1.53
C MET A 63 -10.23 -19.07 0.51
N TYR A 64 -9.06 -18.43 0.51
CA TYR A 64 -8.74 -17.34 -0.40
C TYR A 64 -8.63 -17.80 -1.85
N LEU A 65 -7.79 -18.80 -2.15
CA LEU A 65 -7.62 -19.35 -3.49
C LEU A 65 -8.89 -20.02 -4.01
N GLY A 66 -9.65 -20.69 -3.14
CA GLY A 66 -10.94 -21.27 -3.47
C GLY A 66 -11.95 -20.21 -3.88
N SER A 67 -12.08 -19.12 -3.12
CA SER A 67 -12.98 -18.01 -3.48
C SER A 67 -12.53 -17.27 -4.75
N LEU A 68 -11.22 -17.09 -4.96
CA LEU A 68 -10.68 -16.58 -6.22
C LEU A 68 -11.00 -17.48 -7.41
N CYS A 69 -10.79 -18.79 -7.25
CA CYS A 69 -11.08 -19.79 -8.27
C CYS A 69 -12.56 -19.74 -8.66
N VAL A 70 -13.47 -19.67 -7.67
CA VAL A 70 -14.91 -19.51 -7.93
C VAL A 70 -15.19 -18.26 -8.77
N MET A 71 -14.60 -17.10 -8.43
CA MET A 71 -14.80 -15.86 -9.19
C MET A 71 -14.26 -15.96 -10.63
N VAL A 72 -13.08 -16.56 -10.81
CA VAL A 72 -12.48 -16.79 -12.14
C VAL A 72 -13.33 -17.76 -12.96
N CYS A 73 -13.79 -18.86 -12.36
CA CYS A 73 -14.68 -19.82 -13.02
C CYS A 73 -16.02 -19.16 -13.41
N LEU A 74 -16.63 -18.38 -12.53
CA LEU A 74 -17.85 -17.63 -12.85
C LEU A 74 -17.64 -16.68 -14.03
N SER A 75 -16.49 -16.02 -14.09
CA SER A 75 -16.13 -15.14 -15.21
C SER A 75 -15.96 -15.92 -16.51
N PHE A 76 -15.31 -17.08 -16.45
CA PHE A 76 -15.16 -17.97 -17.61
C PHE A 76 -16.51 -18.48 -18.11
N PHE A 77 -17.43 -18.89 -17.22
CA PHE A 77 -18.77 -19.32 -17.63
C PHE A 77 -19.59 -18.18 -18.24
N LEU A 78 -19.40 -16.93 -17.77
CA LEU A 78 -20.14 -15.77 -18.26
C LEU A 78 -19.61 -15.25 -19.59
N LEU A 79 -18.28 -15.17 -19.76
CA LEU A 79 -17.64 -14.66 -20.99
C LEU A 79 -17.29 -15.75 -22.01
N SER A 80 -17.37 -17.03 -21.63
CA SER A 80 -16.98 -18.20 -22.45
C SER A 80 -15.58 -18.10 -23.06
N SER A 81 -14.68 -17.32 -22.45
CA SER A 81 -13.32 -17.05 -22.93
C SER A 81 -12.38 -16.76 -21.78
N TRP A 82 -11.08 -16.93 -22.01
CA TRP A 82 -10.02 -16.58 -21.06
C TRP A 82 -9.42 -15.19 -21.30
N ASP A 83 -9.92 -14.47 -22.30
CA ASP A 83 -9.37 -13.18 -22.74
C ASP A 83 -9.44 -12.11 -21.66
N PHE A 84 -10.37 -12.24 -20.70
CA PHE A 84 -10.45 -11.37 -19.54
C PHE A 84 -9.18 -11.40 -18.67
N LEU A 85 -8.46 -12.52 -18.60
CA LEU A 85 -7.23 -12.60 -17.81
C LEU A 85 -6.13 -11.70 -18.38
N SER A 86 -5.93 -11.77 -19.70
CA SER A 86 -4.98 -10.89 -20.39
C SER A 86 -5.45 -9.44 -20.35
N SER A 87 -6.75 -9.22 -20.55
CA SER A 87 -7.34 -7.87 -20.57
C SER A 87 -7.34 -7.18 -19.21
N VAL A 88 -7.38 -7.91 -18.10
CA VAL A 88 -7.34 -7.34 -16.75
C VAL A 88 -5.92 -7.36 -16.18
N TYR A 89 -5.37 -8.55 -15.97
CA TYR A 89 -4.07 -8.69 -15.30
C TYR A 89 -2.91 -8.36 -16.24
N GLY A 90 -3.00 -8.78 -17.51
CA GLY A 90 -2.01 -8.43 -18.53
C GLY A 90 -1.97 -6.92 -18.76
N PHE A 91 -3.12 -6.25 -18.82
CA PHE A 91 -3.22 -4.80 -18.94
C PHE A 91 -2.61 -4.06 -17.74
N ILE A 92 -2.90 -4.50 -16.51
CA ILE A 92 -2.33 -3.90 -15.30
C ILE A 92 -0.80 -4.06 -15.27
N LEU A 93 -0.29 -5.23 -15.64
CA LEU A 93 1.15 -5.52 -15.58
C LEU A 93 1.94 -4.86 -16.71
N SER A 94 1.41 -4.87 -17.94
CA SER A 94 2.09 -4.32 -19.13
C SER A 94 1.94 -2.81 -19.31
N VAL A 95 0.99 -2.19 -18.59
CA VAL A 95 0.70 -0.74 -18.59
C VAL A 95 0.69 -0.18 -20.02
N PRO A 96 -0.21 -0.65 -20.90
CA PRO A 96 -0.25 -0.21 -22.29
C PRO A 96 -0.88 1.17 -22.44
N ASP A 97 -1.78 1.55 -21.53
CA ASP A 97 -2.42 2.86 -21.51
C ASP A 97 -1.58 3.86 -20.72
N LEU A 98 -1.23 4.96 -21.38
CA LEU A 98 -0.42 6.04 -20.82
C LEU A 98 -1.24 7.33 -20.72
N THR A 99 -2.58 7.21 -20.69
CA THR A 99 -3.45 8.34 -20.42
C THR A 99 -3.07 9.03 -19.11
N PRO A 100 -3.11 10.37 -19.08
CA PRO A 100 -2.73 11.13 -17.90
C PRO A 100 -3.53 10.74 -16.66
N ASN A 101 -2.81 10.43 -15.58
CA ASN A 101 -3.41 10.06 -14.29
C ASN A 101 -2.59 10.61 -13.11
N ILE A 102 -2.99 10.28 -11.87
CA ILE A 102 -2.32 10.74 -10.63
C ILE A 102 -1.17 9.79 -10.23
N GLY A 103 -0.88 8.80 -11.06
CA GLY A 103 0.16 7.80 -10.83
C GLY A 103 1.51 8.18 -11.41
N LEU A 104 2.50 7.35 -11.06
CA LEU A 104 3.89 7.52 -11.48
C LEU A 104 4.14 7.04 -12.92
N PHE A 105 3.33 6.11 -13.41
CA PHE A 105 3.63 5.33 -14.61
C PHE A 105 3.45 6.13 -15.90
N TRP A 106 2.29 6.76 -16.10
CA TRP A 106 1.86 7.28 -17.41
C TRP A 106 2.92 8.14 -18.12
N TYR A 107 3.49 9.13 -17.43
CA TYR A 107 4.45 10.05 -18.05
C TYR A 107 5.85 9.44 -18.17
N PHE A 108 6.31 8.71 -17.14
CA PHE A 108 7.61 8.04 -17.16
C PHE A 108 7.72 7.07 -18.33
N PHE A 109 6.67 6.26 -18.55
CA PHE A 109 6.62 5.31 -19.65
C PHE A 109 6.30 5.97 -21.00
N ALA A 110 5.75 7.18 -21.02
CA ALA A 110 5.56 7.95 -22.27
C ALA A 110 6.87 8.53 -22.80
N GLU A 111 7.80 8.92 -21.93
CA GLU A 111 9.11 9.46 -22.35
C GLU A 111 10.19 8.40 -22.56
N MET A 112 9.96 7.18 -22.07
CA MET A 112 10.98 6.14 -22.07
C MET A 112 11.09 5.40 -23.40
N PHE A 113 12.32 5.11 -23.82
CA PHE A 113 12.60 4.27 -24.98
C PHE A 113 12.05 2.85 -24.83
N GLU A 114 11.45 2.33 -25.91
CA GLU A 114 10.82 1.00 -25.95
C GLU A 114 11.78 -0.13 -25.55
N HIS A 115 13.04 -0.04 -25.96
CA HIS A 115 14.07 -1.05 -25.66
C HIS A 115 14.24 -1.30 -24.15
N PHE A 116 14.08 -0.27 -23.32
CA PHE A 116 14.21 -0.37 -21.86
C PHE A 116 12.88 -0.55 -21.13
N ARG A 117 11.76 -0.46 -21.85
CA ARG A 117 10.42 -0.41 -21.25
C ARG A 117 10.14 -1.59 -20.34
N LEU A 118 10.39 -2.81 -20.81
CA LEU A 118 10.12 -4.03 -20.04
C LEU A 118 10.89 -4.06 -18.72
N PHE A 119 12.15 -3.65 -18.72
CA PHE A 119 12.98 -3.61 -17.53
C PHE A 119 12.38 -2.69 -16.46
N PHE A 120 12.02 -1.46 -16.83
CA PHE A 120 11.44 -0.51 -15.88
C PHE A 120 10.03 -0.88 -15.43
N ILE A 121 9.20 -1.50 -16.30
CA ILE A 121 7.90 -2.06 -15.88
C ILE A 121 8.14 -3.06 -14.74
N CYS A 122 9.06 -4.01 -14.91
CA CYS A 122 9.37 -5.00 -13.89
C CYS A 122 9.82 -4.34 -12.58
N VAL A 123 10.73 -3.36 -12.64
CA VAL A 123 11.22 -2.62 -11.46
C VAL A 123 10.06 -1.93 -10.73
N PHE A 124 9.20 -1.21 -11.46
CA PHE A 124 8.09 -0.48 -10.87
C PHE A 124 7.05 -1.43 -10.24
N GLN A 125 6.68 -2.51 -10.92
CA GLN A 125 5.70 -3.48 -10.41
C GLN A 125 6.21 -4.23 -9.17
N ILE A 126 7.49 -4.62 -9.15
CA ILE A 126 8.10 -5.34 -8.02
C ILE A 126 8.06 -4.50 -6.74
N ASN A 127 8.19 -3.18 -6.82
CA ASN A 127 8.18 -2.31 -5.63
C ASN A 127 6.95 -2.52 -4.75
N VAL A 128 5.75 -2.73 -5.32
CA VAL A 128 4.53 -2.96 -4.54
C VAL A 128 4.65 -4.23 -3.69
N PHE A 129 5.25 -5.29 -4.25
CA PHE A 129 5.36 -6.59 -3.60
C PHE A 129 6.55 -6.66 -2.65
N PHE A 130 7.67 -6.04 -3.02
CA PHE A 130 8.93 -6.12 -2.29
C PHE A 130 8.82 -5.65 -0.84
N TYR A 131 8.14 -4.54 -0.59
CA TYR A 131 7.98 -4.00 0.76
C TYR A 131 7.14 -4.90 1.70
N THR A 132 6.32 -5.79 1.15
CA THR A 132 5.44 -6.67 1.95
C THR A 132 6.24 -7.57 2.89
N ILE A 133 7.37 -8.11 2.42
CA ILE A 133 8.20 -9.06 3.17
C ILE A 133 8.85 -8.41 4.40
N PRO A 134 9.69 -7.36 4.27
CA PRO A 134 10.35 -6.74 5.42
C PRO A 134 9.34 -6.13 6.39
N LEU A 135 8.25 -5.53 5.90
CA LEU A 135 7.20 -4.98 6.76
C LEU A 135 6.51 -6.08 7.56
N SER A 136 6.19 -7.22 6.94
CA SER A 136 5.55 -8.35 7.63
C SER A 136 6.43 -8.94 8.72
N ILE A 137 7.75 -8.94 8.52
CA ILE A 137 8.71 -9.39 9.54
C ILE A 137 8.77 -8.37 10.69
N LYS A 138 8.90 -7.07 10.36
CA LYS A 138 9.09 -6.02 11.36
C LYS A 138 7.83 -5.72 12.19
N LEU A 139 6.66 -5.72 11.55
CA LEU A 139 5.37 -5.38 12.18
C LEU A 139 4.52 -6.62 12.48
N LYS A 140 5.14 -7.80 12.63
CA LYS A 140 4.44 -9.07 12.91
C LYS A 140 3.54 -9.01 14.14
N GLU A 141 3.86 -8.16 15.11
CA GLU A 141 3.13 -7.99 16.37
C GLU A 141 1.96 -7.01 16.23
N HIS A 142 1.96 -6.20 15.16
CA HIS A 142 1.02 -5.11 14.96
C HIS A 142 0.39 -5.13 13.55
N PRO A 143 -0.39 -6.18 13.23
CA PRO A 143 -0.88 -6.41 11.88
C PRO A 143 -1.88 -5.37 11.39
N VAL A 144 -2.58 -4.65 12.28
CA VAL A 144 -3.46 -3.53 11.87
C VAL A 144 -2.65 -2.37 11.29
N PHE A 145 -1.50 -2.07 11.89
CA PHE A 145 -0.59 -1.06 11.36
C PHE A 145 0.05 -1.53 10.05
N LEU A 146 0.37 -2.82 9.93
CA LEU A 146 0.81 -3.44 8.69
C LEU A 146 -0.24 -3.30 7.56
N ILE A 147 -1.53 -3.52 7.84
CA ILE A 147 -2.63 -3.29 6.86
C ILE A 147 -2.59 -1.84 6.38
N PHE A 148 -2.51 -0.87 7.30
CA PHE A 148 -2.44 0.55 6.96
C PHE A 148 -1.24 0.87 6.04
N MET A 149 -0.05 0.41 6.41
CA MET A 149 1.17 0.61 5.61
C MET A 149 1.05 -0.01 4.22
N GLN A 150 0.48 -1.22 4.11
CA GLN A 150 0.36 -1.92 2.84
C GLN A 150 -0.66 -1.23 1.91
N ILE A 151 -1.79 -0.73 2.43
CA ILE A 151 -2.75 0.04 1.63
C ILE A 151 -2.10 1.31 1.09
N ALA A 152 -1.29 2.01 1.91
CA ALA A 152 -0.59 3.20 1.47
C ALA A 152 0.46 2.89 0.37
N ILE A 153 1.22 1.80 0.52
CA ILE A 153 2.18 1.34 -0.50
C ILE A 153 1.47 0.98 -1.80
N ILE A 154 0.35 0.26 -1.75
CA ILE A 154 -0.48 -0.01 -2.92
C ILE A 154 -0.92 1.30 -3.57
N SER A 155 -1.42 2.26 -2.80
CA SER A 155 -1.90 3.54 -3.34
C SER A 155 -0.81 4.34 -4.06
N ILE A 156 0.44 4.30 -3.56
CA ILE A 156 1.57 5.06 -4.12
C ILE A 156 2.11 4.38 -5.40
N PHE A 157 2.27 3.06 -5.37
CA PHE A 157 3.01 2.32 -6.41
C PHE A 157 2.12 1.55 -7.40
N LYS A 158 0.79 1.59 -7.26
CA LYS A 158 -0.17 1.02 -8.22
C LYS A 158 -0.02 1.68 -9.60
N SER A 159 -0.11 0.90 -10.68
CA SER A 159 0.07 1.41 -12.05
C SER A 159 -0.99 2.44 -12.48
N TYR A 160 -2.24 2.21 -12.08
CA TYR A 160 -3.36 3.10 -12.35
C TYR A 160 -4.04 3.48 -11.02
N PRO A 161 -3.44 4.40 -10.24
CA PRO A 161 -4.01 4.80 -8.97
C PRO A 161 -5.20 5.72 -9.20
N THR A 162 -6.20 5.57 -8.35
CA THR A 162 -7.42 6.38 -8.33
C THR A 162 -7.43 7.25 -7.08
N VAL A 163 -8.22 8.33 -7.09
CA VAL A 163 -8.45 9.16 -5.89
C VAL A 163 -9.01 8.32 -4.74
N GLY A 164 -9.78 7.27 -5.05
CA GLY A 164 -10.32 6.34 -4.05
C GLY A 164 -9.23 5.54 -3.30
N ASP A 165 -8.16 5.15 -3.98
CA ASP A 165 -7.03 4.44 -3.34
C ASP A 165 -6.35 5.34 -2.28
N ILE A 166 -6.18 6.63 -2.62
CA ILE A 166 -5.59 7.63 -1.74
C ILE A 166 -6.52 7.96 -0.57
N ALA A 167 -7.80 8.20 -0.87
CA ALA A 167 -8.82 8.51 0.13
C ALA A 167 -8.94 7.40 1.16
N LEU A 168 -8.84 6.12 0.73
CA LEU A 168 -8.91 4.98 1.63
C LEU A 168 -7.79 5.01 2.68
N TYR A 169 -6.51 5.17 2.29
CA TYR A 169 -5.43 5.19 3.28
C TYR A 169 -5.47 6.48 4.12
N MET A 170 -5.83 7.62 3.53
CA MET A 170 -5.96 8.90 4.25
C MET A 170 -7.04 8.82 5.34
N ALA A 171 -8.14 8.11 5.09
CA ALA A 171 -9.21 7.89 6.08
C ALA A 171 -8.74 7.09 7.31
N PHE A 172 -7.64 6.35 7.22
CA PHE A 172 -7.06 5.65 8.37
C PHE A 172 -6.14 6.52 9.22
N LEU A 173 -5.71 7.70 8.77
CA LEU A 173 -4.81 8.57 9.54
C LEU A 173 -5.35 8.95 10.93
N PRO A 174 -6.65 9.28 11.12
CA PRO A 174 -7.20 9.58 12.44
C PRO A 174 -7.15 8.40 13.42
N ALA A 175 -7.15 7.15 12.93
CA ALA A 175 -7.04 5.97 13.77
C ALA A 175 -5.68 5.88 14.49
N TRP A 176 -4.68 6.62 14.00
CA TRP A 176 -3.33 6.68 14.54
C TRP A 176 -3.03 8.00 15.27
N ASN A 177 -4.04 8.66 15.84
CA ASN A 177 -3.90 9.93 16.57
C ASN A 177 -2.80 9.93 17.65
N HIS A 178 -2.57 8.78 18.29
CA HIS A 178 -1.54 8.60 19.31
C HIS A 178 -0.11 8.72 18.77
N LEU A 179 0.08 8.63 17.46
CA LEU A 179 1.37 8.84 16.79
C LEU A 179 1.64 10.33 16.50
N TYR A 180 0.63 11.21 16.57
CA TYR A 180 0.76 12.60 16.13
C TYR A 180 1.82 13.37 16.90
N ARG A 181 2.06 13.02 18.16
CA ARG A 181 3.12 13.61 18.99
C ARG A 181 4.53 13.25 18.51
N PHE A 182 4.69 12.16 17.77
CA PHE A 182 6.00 11.66 17.32
C PHE A 182 6.29 11.99 15.85
N LEU A 183 5.29 12.50 15.09
CA LEU A 183 5.46 12.96 13.72
C LEU A 183 6.37 14.19 13.67
N ARG A 184 7.31 14.22 12.73
CA ARG A 184 8.29 15.30 12.62
C ARG A 184 7.91 16.32 11.56
N ASN A 185 7.45 15.86 10.40
CA ASN A 185 7.32 16.68 9.19
C ASN A 185 5.86 16.87 8.76
N ILE A 186 4.89 16.51 9.62
CA ILE A 186 3.46 16.49 9.28
C ILE A 186 2.95 17.83 8.75
N PHE A 187 3.39 18.96 9.31
CA PHE A 187 2.95 20.28 8.84
C PHE A 187 3.37 20.53 7.38
N LEU A 188 4.66 20.35 7.08
CA LEU A 188 5.21 20.52 5.74
C LEU A 188 4.52 19.59 4.74
N VAL A 189 4.43 18.30 5.07
CA VAL A 189 3.82 17.29 4.21
C VAL A 189 2.35 17.60 3.95
N SER A 190 1.60 18.04 4.96
CA SER A 190 0.19 18.41 4.81
C SER A 190 0.01 19.60 3.87
N VAL A 191 0.82 20.65 4.03
CA VAL A 191 0.77 21.84 3.16
C VAL A 191 1.09 21.46 1.71
N VAL A 192 2.11 20.62 1.48
CA VAL A 192 2.48 20.18 0.14
C VAL A 192 1.35 19.35 -0.50
N LEU A 193 0.75 18.41 0.24
CA LEU A 193 -0.36 17.60 -0.29
C LEU A 193 -1.58 18.45 -0.65
N LEU A 194 -1.93 19.42 0.19
CA LEU A 194 -3.02 20.37 -0.07
C LEU A 194 -2.73 21.27 -1.27
N ALA A 195 -1.50 21.80 -1.36
CA ALA A 195 -1.07 22.61 -2.49
C ALA A 195 -1.12 21.82 -3.80
N CYS A 196 -0.57 20.60 -3.84
CA CYS A 196 -0.64 19.72 -5.01
C CYS A 196 -2.09 19.42 -5.41
N SER A 197 -2.95 19.15 -4.42
CA SER A 197 -4.37 18.86 -4.65
C SER A 197 -5.12 20.04 -5.28
N ALA A 198 -4.81 21.27 -4.87
CA ALA A 198 -5.34 22.49 -5.49
C ALA A 198 -4.75 22.75 -6.89
N LEU A 199 -3.48 22.41 -7.11
CA LEU A 199 -2.79 22.62 -8.38
C LEU A 199 -3.17 21.60 -9.47
N PHE A 200 -3.60 20.38 -9.13
CA PHE A 200 -4.02 19.38 -10.12
C PHE A 200 -5.07 19.90 -11.11
N PRO A 201 -6.24 20.42 -10.71
CA PRO A 201 -7.24 20.93 -11.66
C PRO A 201 -6.76 22.17 -12.42
N VAL A 202 -5.95 23.03 -11.79
CA VAL A 202 -5.41 24.23 -12.42
C VAL A 202 -4.46 23.87 -13.55
N LEU A 203 -3.49 23.01 -13.29
CA LEU A 203 -2.53 22.58 -14.30
C LEU A 203 -3.16 21.70 -15.37
N TRP A 204 -4.14 20.87 -15.01
CA TRP A 204 -4.96 20.16 -15.99
C TRP A 204 -5.63 21.13 -16.95
N HIS A 205 -6.26 22.18 -16.41
CA HIS A 205 -6.94 23.17 -17.23
C HIS A 205 -5.98 23.96 -18.13
N LEU A 206 -4.84 24.39 -17.59
CA LEU A 206 -3.83 25.13 -18.34
C LEU A 206 -3.22 24.29 -19.46
N TRP A 207 -3.09 22.97 -19.26
CA TRP A 207 -2.56 22.06 -20.26
C TRP A 207 -3.58 21.71 -21.33
N ILE A 208 -4.77 21.23 -20.95
CA ILE A 208 -5.76 20.68 -21.88
C ILE A 208 -6.57 21.78 -22.58
N TYR A 209 -6.98 22.82 -21.86
CA TYR A 209 -7.92 23.81 -22.40
C TYR A 209 -7.24 25.13 -22.77
N ALA A 210 -6.34 25.65 -21.93
CA ALA A 210 -5.70 26.94 -22.20
C ALA A 210 -4.50 26.84 -23.16
N GLY A 211 -3.87 25.66 -23.27
CA GLY A 211 -2.68 25.43 -24.09
C GLY A 211 -1.43 26.21 -23.65
N SER A 212 -1.46 26.83 -22.46
CA SER A 212 -0.37 27.65 -21.93
C SER A 212 0.62 26.87 -21.07
N ALA A 213 0.33 25.60 -20.76
CA ALA A 213 1.21 24.67 -20.07
C ALA A 213 1.30 23.34 -20.84
N ASN A 214 2.39 22.61 -20.65
CA ASN A 214 2.58 21.26 -21.20
C ASN A 214 2.40 20.17 -20.13
N SER A 215 2.27 18.92 -20.57
CA SER A 215 2.17 17.69 -19.77
C SER A 215 3.19 17.59 -18.63
N ASN A 216 4.42 18.06 -18.88
CA ASN A 216 5.50 18.16 -17.90
C ASN A 216 5.08 18.84 -16.59
N PHE A 217 4.33 19.94 -16.66
CA PHE A 217 3.92 20.66 -15.45
C PHE A 217 2.95 19.84 -14.61
N TYR A 218 1.99 19.19 -15.27
CA TYR A 218 1.03 18.32 -14.60
C TYR A 218 1.74 17.13 -13.95
N TYR A 219 2.68 16.49 -14.67
CA TYR A 219 3.45 15.38 -14.13
C TYR A 219 4.38 15.79 -12.98
N ALA A 220 5.00 16.98 -13.03
CA ALA A 220 5.84 17.48 -11.94
C ALA A 220 5.06 17.60 -10.62
N ILE A 221 3.81 18.06 -10.66
CA ILE A 221 2.95 18.07 -9.47
C ILE A 221 2.53 16.66 -9.07
N THR A 222 2.27 15.75 -10.01
CA THR A 222 2.02 14.34 -9.72
C THR A 222 3.21 13.70 -8.98
N LEU A 223 4.45 13.96 -9.42
CA LEU A 223 5.66 13.49 -8.74
C LEU A 223 5.79 14.08 -7.34
N LEU A 224 5.63 15.40 -7.20
CA LEU A 224 5.70 16.06 -5.88
C LEU A 224 4.64 15.52 -4.92
N PHE A 225 3.42 15.28 -5.41
CA PHE A 225 2.35 14.68 -4.64
C PHE A 225 2.70 13.27 -4.17
N ASN A 226 3.21 12.41 -5.05
CA ASN A 226 3.65 11.06 -4.68
C ASN A 226 4.82 11.08 -3.68
N VAL A 227 5.80 11.98 -3.85
CA VAL A 227 6.89 12.18 -2.87
C VAL A 227 6.33 12.59 -1.51
N ALA A 228 5.36 13.51 -1.47
CA ALA A 228 4.72 13.90 -0.23
C ALA A 228 3.95 12.74 0.43
N GLN A 229 3.31 11.85 -0.34
CA GLN A 229 2.71 10.62 0.20
C GLN A 229 3.77 9.67 0.79
N ILE A 230 4.89 9.46 0.11
CA ILE A 230 5.99 8.62 0.62
C ILE A 230 6.55 9.21 1.92
N LEU A 231 6.76 10.51 1.98
CA LEU A 231 7.21 11.20 3.19
C LEU A 231 6.21 11.06 4.33
N LEU A 232 4.90 11.16 4.04
CA LEU A 232 3.85 10.94 5.03
C LEU A 232 3.93 9.52 5.61
N VAL A 233 3.91 8.51 4.74
CA VAL A 233 3.94 7.09 5.13
C VAL A 233 5.21 6.75 5.90
N SER A 234 6.35 7.31 5.49
CA SER A 234 7.63 7.16 6.18
C SER A 234 7.62 7.81 7.58
N ASP A 235 7.07 9.03 7.72
CA ASP A 235 6.96 9.72 9.01
C ASP A 235 6.05 8.93 9.98
N TYR A 236 4.93 8.37 9.50
CA TYR A 236 4.08 7.49 10.31
C TYR A 236 4.79 6.20 10.72
N PHE A 237 5.53 5.56 9.82
CA PHE A 237 6.32 4.37 10.14
C PHE A 237 7.39 4.66 11.18
N TYR A 238 8.12 5.76 11.01
CA TYR A 238 9.15 6.19 11.96
C TYR A 238 8.56 6.56 13.32
N ALA A 239 7.46 7.33 13.34
CA ALA A 239 6.73 7.69 14.57
C ALA A 239 6.25 6.44 15.32
N TYR A 240 5.79 5.43 14.59
CA TYR A 240 5.39 4.14 15.15
C TYR A 240 6.55 3.42 15.84
N LEU A 241 7.67 3.24 15.14
CA LEU A 241 8.86 2.59 15.69
C LEU A 241 9.42 3.36 16.89
N ARG A 242 9.42 4.69 16.82
CA ARG A 242 9.86 5.54 17.93
C ARG A 242 8.98 5.36 19.16
N ARG A 243 7.66 5.29 18.98
CA ARG A 243 6.73 5.01 20.08
C ARG A 243 6.97 3.63 20.69
N GLU A 244 7.12 2.60 19.88
CA GLU A 244 7.39 1.23 20.33
C GLU A 244 8.70 1.15 21.14
N HIS A 245 9.73 1.86 20.69
CA HIS A 245 10.98 1.98 21.41
C HIS A 245 10.81 2.67 22.78
N HIS A 246 10.07 3.78 22.84
CA HIS A 246 9.77 4.47 24.10
C HIS A 246 8.95 3.61 25.08
N LEU A 247 8.04 2.77 24.57
CA LEU A 247 7.26 1.86 25.41
C LEU A 247 8.11 0.74 26.02
N THR A 248 9.14 0.28 25.31
CA THR A 248 10.01 -0.83 25.75
C THR A 248 11.17 -0.35 26.63
N HIS A 249 11.77 0.80 26.33
CA HIS A 249 12.97 1.30 27.02
C HIS A 249 12.72 2.49 27.96
N GLY A 250 11.49 3.02 27.96
CA GLY A 250 11.13 4.23 28.70
C GLY A 250 11.47 5.52 27.95
N LEU A 251 10.76 6.61 28.28
CA LEU A 251 10.91 7.93 27.65
C LEU A 251 12.26 8.61 27.95
N TYR A 252 12.82 8.32 29.12
CA TYR A 252 14.08 8.87 29.60
C TYR A 252 15.11 7.74 29.61
N LEU A 253 15.83 7.60 28.50
CA LEU A 253 17.02 6.75 28.48
C LEU A 253 18.04 7.36 29.44
N LYS A 254 18.23 6.73 30.59
CA LYS A 254 19.33 7.08 31.49
C LYS A 254 20.61 6.50 30.91
N ARG A 255 21.62 7.35 30.68
CA ARG A 255 23.01 6.87 30.50
C ARG A 255 23.42 6.05 31.72
N LYS A 256 24.49 5.25 31.61
CA LYS A 256 25.10 4.58 32.78
C LYS A 256 25.43 5.57 33.93
N ASP A 257 25.61 6.85 33.61
CA ASP A 257 25.86 7.95 34.56
C ASP A 257 24.59 8.65 35.09
N GLY A 258 23.38 8.19 34.74
CA GLY A 258 22.11 8.75 35.23
C GLY A 258 21.61 10.02 34.51
N SER A 259 22.33 10.54 33.52
CA SER A 259 21.91 11.68 32.68
C SER A 259 20.91 11.28 31.59
N GLU A 260 20.00 12.19 31.24
CA GLU A 260 19.00 12.00 30.18
C GLU A 260 19.67 11.98 28.80
N ALA A 261 19.49 10.88 28.06
CA ALA A 261 19.98 10.74 26.70
C ALA A 261 18.85 10.99 25.70
N THR A 262 19.04 11.96 24.81
CA THR A 262 18.15 12.18 23.66
C THR A 262 18.55 11.27 22.50
N LEU A 263 17.62 10.42 22.07
CA LEU A 263 17.80 9.54 20.91
C LEU A 263 17.82 10.34 19.60
N VAL A 264 18.95 10.29 18.91
CA VAL A 264 19.05 10.61 17.48
C VAL A 264 19.22 9.27 16.77
N LEU A 265 18.15 8.76 16.15
CA LEU A 265 18.27 7.63 15.22
C LEU A 265 19.03 8.16 13.99
N LYS A 266 20.29 7.74 13.85
CA LYS A 266 21.07 7.92 12.62
C LYS A 266 20.58 6.97 11.54
#